data_AF-A0A817NX85-F1
#
_entry.id   AF-A0A817NX85-F1
#
_cell.length_a   1.000
_cell.length_b   1.000
_cell.length_c   1.000
_cell.angle_alpha   90.00
_cell.angle_beta   90.00
_cell.angle_gamma   90.00
#
_symmetry.space_group_name_H-M   'P 1'
#
loop_
_entity.id
_entity.type
_entity.pdbx_description
1 polymer ?
#
loop_
_entity_poly.entity_id
_entity_poly.type
_entity_poly.pdbx_seq_one_letter_code
_entity_poly.pdbx_strand_id
1 'polypeptide(L)'
;MKKHPDSFKLNEPLRSKLLHEQAKVGNKQEEIVIYSGPVRELCRLAPNNVNTMAIGAIAADHLGFDGVQGCLIADSSLTDRHIVEIELSGPETTLGDKKRPTFHLKTVRTNPAEIGFITGTATLLSFVSSIKRAKGHITGIHVV
;
A
#
# COMPACT_ATOMS: atom_id res chain seq x y z
N MET A 1 -2.76 -2.81 -0.09
CA MET A 1 -3.23 -1.88 -1.14
C MET A 1 -4.03 -2.67 -2.15
N LYS A 2 -5.25 -2.22 -2.46
CA LYS A 2 -6.14 -2.82 -3.44
C LYS A 2 -6.35 -1.87 -4.62
N LYS A 3 -6.32 -2.41 -5.84
CA LYS A 3 -6.61 -1.66 -7.08
C LYS A 3 -7.30 -2.59 -8.09
N HIS A 4 -7.90 -1.99 -9.11
CA HIS A 4 -8.26 -2.72 -10.32
C HIS A 4 -7.02 -3.47 -10.87
N PRO A 5 -7.16 -4.71 -11.36
CA PRO A 5 -6.04 -5.45 -11.95
C PRO A 5 -5.26 -4.66 -13.01
N ASP A 6 -5.96 -3.95 -13.89
CA ASP A 6 -5.36 -3.15 -14.97
C ASP A 6 -4.55 -1.94 -14.48
N SER A 7 -4.74 -1.53 -13.22
CA SER A 7 -4.01 -0.42 -12.61
C SER A 7 -2.63 -0.83 -12.05
N PHE A 8 -2.29 -2.12 -12.09
CA PHE A 8 -1.00 -2.62 -11.60
C PHE A 8 0.09 -2.62 -12.68
N LYS A 9 1.19 -1.89 -12.43
CA LYS A 9 2.47 -2.08 -13.13
C LYS A 9 3.42 -2.94 -12.31
N LEU A 10 3.55 -4.21 -12.70
CA LEU A 10 4.31 -5.24 -11.99
C LEU A 10 5.47 -5.76 -12.83
N ASN A 11 6.58 -6.06 -12.15
CA ASN A 11 7.68 -6.83 -12.70
C ASN A 11 7.41 -8.34 -12.47
N GLU A 12 8.17 -9.17 -13.16
CA GLU A 12 8.15 -10.61 -12.88
C GLU A 12 8.69 -10.93 -11.47
N PRO A 13 8.14 -11.93 -10.77
CA PRO A 13 7.12 -12.89 -11.24
C PRO A 13 5.67 -12.45 -11.00
N LEU A 14 5.43 -11.27 -10.41
CA LEU A 14 4.08 -10.85 -9.99
C LEU A 14 3.15 -10.59 -11.18
N ARG A 15 3.69 -10.10 -12.29
CA ARG A 15 2.93 -9.89 -13.52
C ARG A 15 2.36 -11.21 -14.05
N SER A 16 3.19 -12.23 -14.22
CA SER A 16 2.71 -13.55 -14.67
C SER A 16 1.70 -14.16 -13.70
N LYS A 17 1.95 -14.01 -12.39
CA LYS A 17 1.00 -14.47 -11.36
C LYS A 17 -0.37 -13.80 -11.51
N LEU A 18 -0.43 -12.48 -11.69
CA LEU A 18 -1.70 -11.76 -11.85
C LEU A 18 -2.47 -12.28 -13.08
N LEU A 19 -1.80 -12.38 -14.23
CA LEU A 19 -2.44 -12.86 -15.47
C LEU A 19 -2.98 -14.29 -15.33
N HIS A 20 -2.21 -15.17 -14.69
CA HIS A 20 -2.62 -16.56 -14.47
C HIS A 20 -3.83 -16.67 -13.54
N GLU A 21 -3.84 -15.92 -12.43
CA GLU A 21 -4.98 -15.92 -11.51
C GLU A 21 -6.23 -15.29 -12.15
N GLN A 22 -6.08 -14.23 -12.94
CA GLN A 22 -7.19 -13.66 -13.71
C GLN A 22 -7.80 -14.67 -14.71
N ALA A 23 -6.95 -15.44 -15.39
CA ALA A 23 -7.43 -16.46 -16.34
C ALA A 23 -8.26 -17.56 -15.65
N LYS A 24 -7.96 -17.90 -14.38
CA LYS A 24 -8.75 -18.87 -13.60
C LYS A 24 -10.09 -18.32 -13.16
N VAL A 25 -10.12 -17.05 -12.77
CA VAL A 25 -11.31 -16.39 -12.22
C VAL A 25 -12.28 -15.95 -13.33
N GLY A 26 -11.77 -15.68 -14.53
CA GLY A 26 -12.55 -15.23 -15.68
C GLY A 26 -13.19 -13.86 -15.43
N ASN A 27 -14.48 -13.73 -15.72
CA ASN A 27 -15.23 -12.48 -15.55
C ASN A 27 -15.81 -12.28 -14.14
N LYS A 28 -15.45 -13.11 -13.15
CA LYS A 28 -15.95 -12.94 -11.78
C LYS A 28 -15.29 -11.74 -11.11
N GLN A 29 -16.08 -11.02 -10.31
CA GLN A 29 -15.57 -9.97 -9.44
C GLN A 29 -14.99 -10.60 -8.18
N GLU A 30 -13.68 -10.78 -8.12
CA GLU A 30 -13.00 -11.40 -6.98
C GLU A 30 -11.70 -10.65 -6.63
N GLU A 31 -11.33 -10.74 -5.34
CA GLU A 31 -10.05 -10.25 -4.84
C GLU A 31 -8.96 -11.32 -5.02
N ILE A 32 -7.87 -10.95 -5.70
CA ILE A 32 -6.70 -11.79 -5.95
C ILE A 32 -5.51 -11.21 -5.19
N VAL A 33 -4.98 -11.96 -4.22
CA VAL A 33 -3.74 -11.56 -3.51
C VAL A 33 -2.53 -11.84 -4.40
N ILE A 34 -2.00 -10.77 -4.99
CA ILE A 34 -0.85 -10.82 -5.89
C ILE A 34 0.44 -11.01 -5.09
N TYR A 35 0.56 -10.30 -3.96
CA TYR A 35 1.74 -10.32 -3.11
C TYR A 35 1.35 -10.18 -1.64
N SER A 36 2.06 -10.90 -0.77
CA SER A 36 2.04 -10.72 0.68
C SER A 36 3.43 -11.07 1.21
N GLY A 37 4.11 -10.12 1.85
CA GLY A 37 5.47 -10.31 2.36
C GLY A 37 6.21 -8.99 2.64
N PRO A 38 7.53 -9.03 2.90
CA PRO A 38 8.31 -7.85 3.25
C PRO A 38 8.33 -6.76 2.17
N VAL A 39 8.22 -5.49 2.59
CA VAL A 39 8.25 -4.34 1.65
C VAL A 39 9.55 -4.29 0.84
N ARG A 40 10.69 -4.76 1.38
CA ARG A 40 11.98 -4.79 0.67
C ARG A 40 11.87 -5.47 -0.69
N GLU A 41 11.34 -6.68 -0.73
CA GLU A 41 11.21 -7.42 -1.99
C GLU A 41 10.14 -6.77 -2.88
N LEU A 42 9.04 -6.34 -2.28
CA LEU A 42 7.95 -5.71 -3.01
C LEU A 42 8.40 -4.46 -3.77
N CYS A 43 9.34 -3.67 -3.23
CA CYS A 43 9.92 -2.52 -3.91
C CYS A 43 10.55 -2.86 -5.26
N ARG A 44 11.19 -4.04 -5.36
CA ARG A 44 11.76 -4.54 -6.62
C ARG A 44 10.67 -5.04 -7.58
N LEU A 45 9.65 -5.69 -7.05
CA LEU A 45 8.63 -6.38 -7.86
C LEU A 45 7.50 -5.46 -8.34
N ALA A 46 7.21 -4.37 -7.63
CA ALA A 46 6.11 -3.46 -7.94
C ALA A 46 6.49 -1.98 -7.73
N PRO A 47 7.59 -1.48 -8.31
CA PRO A 47 8.17 -0.17 -7.98
C PRO A 47 7.19 1.01 -8.12
N ASN A 48 6.21 0.90 -9.02
CA ASN A 48 5.22 1.96 -9.26
C ASN A 48 4.04 1.98 -8.27
N ASN A 49 3.92 0.98 -7.39
CA ASN A 49 2.76 0.80 -6.52
C ASN A 49 3.08 0.92 -5.03
N VAL A 50 4.36 0.97 -4.67
CA VAL A 50 4.82 0.74 -3.29
C VAL A 50 5.15 1.99 -2.51
N ASN A 51 5.07 3.19 -3.10
CA ASN A 51 5.54 4.42 -2.45
C ASN A 51 4.97 4.61 -1.04
N THR A 52 3.68 4.36 -0.83
CA THR A 52 3.07 4.46 0.50
C THR A 52 3.62 3.42 1.49
N MET A 53 3.89 2.19 1.01
CA MET A 53 4.45 1.12 1.85
C MET A 53 5.92 1.38 2.18
N ALA A 54 6.70 1.86 1.20
CA ALA A 54 8.09 2.24 1.40
C ALA A 54 8.23 3.38 2.41
N ILE A 55 7.35 4.39 2.34
CA ILE A 55 7.28 5.45 3.36
C ILE A 55 6.90 4.86 4.72
N GLY A 56 5.94 3.93 4.77
CA GLY A 56 5.61 3.22 6.01
C GLY A 56 6.81 2.48 6.62
N ALA A 57 7.63 1.83 5.78
CA ALA A 57 8.86 1.16 6.19
C ALA A 57 9.95 2.13 6.67
N ILE A 58 10.04 3.32 6.07
CA ILE A 58 10.96 4.38 6.54
C ILE A 58 10.49 4.95 7.89
N ALA A 59 9.18 5.14 8.06
CA ALA A 59 8.60 5.69 9.29
C ALA A 59 8.64 4.69 10.46
N ALA A 60 8.47 3.40 10.18
CA ALA A 60 8.57 2.31 11.17
C ALA A 60 10.02 1.85 11.32
N ASP A 61 10.88 2.74 11.82
CA ASP A 61 12.33 2.54 11.98
C ASP A 61 12.76 1.18 12.56
N HIS A 62 12.08 0.69 13.60
CA HIS A 62 12.34 -0.58 14.28
C HIS A 62 11.97 -1.82 13.47
N LEU A 63 11.08 -1.69 12.47
CA LEU A 63 10.73 -2.76 11.55
C LEU A 63 11.50 -2.66 10.24
N GLY A 64 11.64 -1.44 9.72
CA GLY A 64 12.25 -1.18 8.42
C GLY A 64 11.55 -1.92 7.28
N PHE A 65 12.26 -2.05 6.15
CA PHE A 65 11.74 -2.70 4.94
C PHE A 65 11.57 -4.22 5.07
N ASP A 66 12.25 -4.85 6.02
CA ASP A 66 12.20 -6.30 6.24
C ASP A 66 11.07 -6.70 7.20
N GLY A 67 10.80 -5.87 8.22
CA GLY A 67 9.74 -6.09 9.19
C GLY A 67 8.37 -5.63 8.72
N VAL A 68 8.28 -4.53 7.98
CA VAL A 68 6.99 -4.04 7.45
C VAL A 68 6.50 -4.97 6.34
N GLN A 69 5.25 -5.43 6.46
CA GLN A 69 4.60 -6.29 5.49
C GLN A 69 3.80 -5.48 4.47
N GLY A 70 4.04 -5.74 3.20
CA GLY A 70 3.26 -5.23 2.07
C GLY A 70 2.31 -6.29 1.53
N CYS A 71 1.09 -5.86 1.18
CA CYS A 71 0.11 -6.73 0.53
C CYS A 71 -0.52 -6.01 -0.67
N LEU A 72 -0.46 -6.64 -1.85
CA LEU A 72 -1.11 -6.16 -3.08
C LEU A 72 -2.27 -7.07 -3.45
N ILE A 73 -3.44 -6.47 -3.63
CA ILE A 73 -4.68 -7.16 -3.97
C ILE A 73 -5.21 -6.57 -5.29
N ALA A 74 -5.40 -7.42 -6.28
CA ALA A 74 -6.17 -7.12 -7.48
C ALA A 74 -7.64 -7.35 -7.20
N ASP A 75 -8.47 -6.33 -7.40
CA ASP A 75 -9.90 -6.39 -7.15
C ASP A 75 -10.62 -5.73 -8.32
N SER A 76 -11.29 -6.55 -9.14
CA SER A 76 -11.98 -6.11 -10.34
C SER A 76 -13.30 -5.38 -10.06
N SER A 77 -13.76 -5.35 -8.79
CA SER A 77 -14.88 -4.52 -8.37
C SER A 77 -14.51 -3.03 -8.19
N LEU A 78 -13.21 -2.72 -8.11
CA LEU A 78 -12.71 -1.35 -7.91
C LEU A 78 -12.58 -0.60 -9.24
N THR A 79 -13.71 -0.09 -9.75
CA THR A 79 -13.76 0.60 -11.06
C THR A 79 -13.48 2.10 -11.00
N ASP A 80 -13.55 2.71 -9.81
CA ASP A 80 -13.50 4.17 -9.60
C ASP A 80 -12.56 4.62 -8.47
N ARG A 81 -11.83 3.69 -7.86
CA ARG A 81 -11.00 3.97 -6.68
C ARG A 81 -9.88 2.97 -6.45
N HIS A 82 -8.89 3.40 -5.68
CA HIS A 82 -7.90 2.55 -5.02
C HIS A 82 -8.13 2.55 -3.51
N ILE A 83 -7.81 1.44 -2.86
CA ILE A 83 -7.89 1.32 -1.40
C ILE A 83 -6.48 1.10 -0.84
N VAL A 84 -6.10 1.94 0.13
CA VAL A 84 -4.88 1.75 0.91
C VAL A 84 -5.29 1.48 2.34
N GLU A 85 -4.93 0.29 2.83
CA GLU A 85 -5.13 -0.10 4.22
C GLU A 85 -3.77 -0.15 4.89
N ILE A 86 -3.68 0.41 6.09
CA ILE A 86 -2.51 0.31 6.98
C ILE A 86 -3.02 -0.23 8.31
N GLU A 87 -2.39 -1.30 8.75
CA GLU A 87 -2.67 -2.00 10.00
C GLU A 87 -1.41 -1.98 10.85
N LEU A 88 -1.55 -1.62 12.11
CA LEU A 88 -0.43 -1.54 13.05
C LEU A 88 -0.86 -2.01 14.43
N SER A 89 0.04 -2.76 15.07
CA SER A 89 -0.16 -3.32 16.40
C SER A 89 0.99 -2.89 17.29
N GLY A 90 0.65 -2.45 18.49
CA GLY A 90 1.63 -2.12 19.51
C GLY A 90 2.33 -3.38 20.06
N PRO A 91 3.38 -3.20 20.89
CA PRO A 91 4.08 -4.31 21.52
C PRO A 91 3.13 -5.26 22.26
N GLU A 92 3.48 -6.55 22.31
CA GLU A 92 2.73 -7.49 23.13
C GLU A 92 2.93 -7.18 24.62
N THR A 93 1.82 -7.15 25.36
CA THR A 93 1.80 -7.08 26.81
C THR A 93 1.00 -8.25 27.38
N THR A 94 1.27 -8.58 28.64
CA THR A 94 0.54 -9.62 29.38
C THR A 94 -0.60 -8.97 30.15
N LEU A 95 -1.84 -9.29 29.77
CA LEU A 95 -3.04 -8.87 30.50
C LEU A 95 -3.71 -10.12 31.08
N GLY A 96 -3.49 -10.38 32.38
CA GLY A 96 -3.81 -11.68 32.99
C GLY A 96 -2.94 -12.79 32.40
N ASP A 97 -3.52 -13.92 32.01
CA ASP A 97 -2.76 -15.06 31.45
C ASP A 97 -2.58 -15.00 29.92
N LYS A 98 -2.95 -13.90 29.26
CA LYS A 98 -2.94 -13.79 27.80
C LYS A 98 -2.03 -12.67 27.33
N LYS A 99 -1.17 -13.00 26.35
CA LYS A 99 -0.44 -12.00 25.56
C LYS A 99 -1.37 -11.35 24.56
N ARG A 100 -1.39 -10.02 24.51
CA ARG A 100 -2.16 -9.23 23.55
C ARG A 100 -1.39 -7.96 23.18
N PRO A 101 -1.54 -7.43 21.96
CA PRO A 101 -0.94 -6.14 21.60
C PRO A 101 -1.55 -5.02 22.46
N THR A 102 -0.73 -4.05 22.87
CA THR A 102 -1.17 -2.90 23.69
C THR A 102 -2.21 -2.04 22.98
N PHE A 103 -2.11 -1.95 21.65
CA PHE A 103 -3.10 -1.29 20.81
C PHE A 103 -3.13 -1.93 19.44
N HIS A 104 -4.23 -1.71 18.74
CA HIS A 104 -4.39 -2.09 17.34
C HIS A 104 -5.07 -0.93 16.61
N LEU A 105 -4.49 -0.50 15.50
CA LEU A 105 -5.03 0.56 14.67
C LEU A 105 -5.09 0.09 13.23
N LYS A 106 -6.26 0.30 12.63
CA LYS A 106 -6.48 0.11 11.20
C LYS A 106 -6.94 1.43 10.60
N THR A 107 -6.25 1.88 9.57
CA THR A 107 -6.65 3.05 8.78
C THR A 107 -6.90 2.62 7.34
N VAL A 108 -7.96 3.17 6.75
CA VAL A 108 -8.35 2.90 5.37
C VAL A 108 -8.48 4.23 4.65
N ARG A 109 -7.72 4.36 3.56
CA ARG A 109 -7.81 5.51 2.65
C ARG A 109 -8.35 5.04 1.31
N THR A 110 -9.47 5.64 0.91
CA THR A 110 -10.03 5.51 -0.44
C THR A 110 -9.53 6.66 -1.30
N ASN A 111 -8.94 6.36 -2.45
CA ASN A 111 -8.40 7.34 -3.38
C ASN A 111 -9.09 7.19 -4.75
N PRO A 112 -9.86 8.17 -5.23
CA PRO A 112 -10.50 8.11 -6.55
C PRO A 112 -9.49 7.85 -7.66
N ALA A 113 -9.79 6.91 -8.55
CA ALA A 113 -8.95 6.52 -9.68
C ALA A 113 -9.75 5.71 -10.72
N GLU A 114 -9.60 6.04 -12.00
CA GLU A 114 -10.19 5.25 -13.08
C GLU A 114 -9.42 3.95 -13.32
N ILE A 115 -10.07 2.98 -13.99
CA ILE A 115 -9.44 1.74 -14.41
C ILE A 115 -8.18 2.02 -15.23
N GLY A 116 -7.07 1.34 -14.89
CA GLY A 116 -5.79 1.48 -15.57
C GLY A 116 -4.91 2.62 -15.03
N PHE A 117 -5.45 3.53 -14.22
CA PHE A 117 -4.65 4.57 -13.59
C PHE A 117 -3.83 3.98 -12.45
N ILE A 118 -2.53 4.20 -12.46
CA ILE A 118 -1.63 3.68 -11.42
C ILE A 118 -1.75 4.50 -10.14
N THR A 119 -2.04 5.80 -10.26
CA THR A 119 -2.08 6.78 -9.18
C THR A 119 -3.38 7.56 -9.24
N GLY A 120 -4.07 7.67 -8.10
CA GLY A 120 -5.27 8.50 -8.00
C GLY A 120 -4.94 9.99 -7.83
N THR A 121 -5.92 10.84 -8.08
CA THR A 121 -5.78 12.31 -8.12
C THR A 121 -5.34 12.92 -6.78
N ALA A 122 -5.61 12.25 -5.65
CA ALA A 122 -5.20 12.74 -4.33
C ALA A 122 -3.68 12.93 -4.18
N THR A 123 -2.86 12.18 -4.94
CA THR A 123 -1.40 12.33 -4.90
C THR A 123 -0.98 13.71 -5.40
N LEU A 124 -1.58 14.19 -6.50
CA LEU A 124 -1.31 15.53 -7.02
C LEU A 124 -1.70 16.62 -6.01
N LEU A 125 -2.87 16.49 -5.38
CA LEU A 125 -3.32 17.43 -4.36
C LEU A 125 -2.41 17.43 -3.12
N SER A 126 -1.93 16.26 -2.71
CA SER A 126 -0.98 16.13 -1.59
C SER A 126 0.34 16.83 -1.90
N PHE A 127 0.85 16.66 -3.13
CA PHE A 127 2.08 17.31 -3.59
C PHE A 127 1.93 18.84 -3.60
N VAL A 128 0.85 19.37 -4.18
CA VAL A 128 0.57 20.82 -4.18
C VAL A 128 0.44 21.36 -2.75
N SER A 129 -0.20 20.61 -1.85
CA SER A 129 -0.31 20.99 -0.44
C SER A 129 1.05 21.04 0.26
N SER A 130 1.95 20.10 -0.06
CA SER A 130 3.32 20.10 0.46
C SER A 130 4.14 21.29 -0.06
N ILE A 131 4.00 21.67 -1.35
CA ILE A 131 4.64 22.90 -1.88
C ILE A 131 4.14 24.14 -1.14
N LYS A 132 2.82 24.26 -0.94
CA LYS A 132 2.24 25.40 -0.22
C LYS A 132 2.79 25.52 1.20
N ARG A 133 2.95 24.39 1.90
CA ARG A 133 3.52 24.35 3.26
C ARG A 133 5.02 24.63 3.28
N ALA A 134 5.78 24.18 2.29
CA ALA A 134 7.22 24.42 2.23
C ALA A 134 7.59 25.91 2.02
N LYS A 135 6.63 26.74 1.58
CA LYS A 135 6.86 28.17 1.39
C LYS A 135 7.29 28.84 2.69
N GLY A 136 8.50 29.40 2.71
CA GLY A 136 9.07 30.10 3.87
C GLY A 136 9.86 29.22 4.83
N HIS A 137 9.97 27.91 4.56
CA HIS A 137 10.85 27.02 5.33
C HIS A 137 12.31 27.13 4.87
N ILE A 138 13.23 26.93 5.83
CA ILE A 138 14.67 26.81 5.55
C ILE A 138 15.01 25.48 4.87
N THR A 139 16.22 25.37 4.32
CA THR A 139 16.74 24.13 3.71
C THR A 139 16.63 22.95 4.69
N GLY A 140 15.99 21.86 4.27
CA GLY A 140 15.84 20.64 5.07
C GLY A 140 14.69 19.73 4.62
N ILE A 141 14.56 18.56 5.24
CA ILE A 141 13.40 17.66 5.09
C ILE A 141 12.39 18.03 6.17
N HIS A 142 11.20 18.48 5.75
CA HIS A 142 10.10 18.84 6.65
C HIS A 142 8.99 17.81 6.48
N VAL A 143 8.94 16.84 7.39
CA VAL A 143 7.86 15.83 7.45
C VAL A 143 6.72 16.44 8.27
N VAL A 144 5.53 16.55 7.68
CA VAL A 144 4.34 17.15 8.30
C VAL A 144 3.18 16.19 8.21
#